data_AF-A0AAF3EHB4-F1
#
_entry.id   AF-A0AAF3EHB4-F1
#
_cell.length_a   1.000
_cell.length_b   1.000
_cell.length_c   1.000
_cell.angle_alpha   90.00
_cell.angle_beta   90.00
_cell.angle_gamma   90.00
#
_symmetry.space_group_name_H-M   'P 1'
#
loop_
_entity.id
_entity.type
_entity.pdbx_description
1 polymer ?
#
loop_
_entity_poly.entity_id
_entity_poly.type
_entity_poly.pdbx_seq_one_letter_code
_entity_poly.pdbx_strand_id
1 'polypeptide(L)'
;MASRKMNFFEKQANLWGVLYRHQAKQFPRRWELLKEVAKKELAPPRSADIPAIKADWAKVVKAISNQEYKNYTVRELLLYTAVGLEIAFFFFIGEMIGRRNAVGYLVPGSYISGKTRCEASHQKPQDPHAL
;
A
#
# COMPACT_ATOMS: atom_id res chain seq x y z
N MET A 1 45.18 8.01 27.59
CA MET A 1 45.00 7.25 26.33
C MET A 1 44.85 8.26 25.21
N ALA A 2 45.74 8.27 24.21
CA ALA A 2 45.67 9.23 23.12
C ALA A 2 44.41 9.00 22.28
N SER A 3 43.51 9.97 22.22
CA SER A 3 42.29 9.90 21.41
C SER A 3 42.66 9.99 19.94
N ARG A 4 42.64 8.84 19.23
CA ARG A 4 42.83 8.80 17.77
C ARG A 4 41.80 9.71 17.10
N LYS A 5 42.23 10.53 16.13
CA LYS A 5 41.34 11.37 15.33
C LYS A 5 40.50 10.45 14.42
N MET A 6 39.20 10.33 14.70
CA MET A 6 38.30 9.48 13.93
C MET A 6 38.19 9.94 12.47
N ASN A 7 38.26 8.99 11.55
CA ASN A 7 38.09 9.22 10.12
C ASN A 7 36.64 9.65 9.80
N PHE A 8 36.43 10.31 8.65
CA PHE A 8 35.12 10.80 8.24
C PHE A 8 34.05 9.68 8.22
N PHE A 9 34.38 8.51 7.70
CA PHE A 9 33.47 7.35 7.67
C PHE A 9 33.11 6.82 9.06
N GLU A 10 34.04 6.85 10.03
CA GLU A 10 33.77 6.46 11.42
C GLU A 10 32.82 7.45 12.11
N LYS A 11 32.93 8.75 11.78
CA LYS A 11 31.98 9.77 12.25
C LYS A 11 30.58 9.53 11.68
N GLN A 12 30.48 9.24 10.38
CA GLN A 12 29.20 8.92 9.76
C GLN A 12 28.59 7.65 10.36
N ALA A 13 29.35 6.56 10.49
CA ALA A 13 28.87 5.31 11.09
C ALA A 13 28.40 5.51 12.53
N ASN A 14 29.11 6.31 13.32
CA ASN A 14 28.69 6.64 14.69
C ASN A 14 27.42 7.50 14.70
N LEU A 15 27.27 8.46 13.79
CA LEU A 15 26.04 9.25 13.64
C LEU A 15 24.85 8.35 13.27
N TRP A 16 24.99 7.50 12.26
CA TRP A 16 23.99 6.52 11.86
C TRP A 16 23.66 5.56 13.01
N GLY A 17 24.66 5.11 13.77
CA GLY A 17 24.46 4.26 14.95
C GLY A 17 23.69 4.96 16.08
N VAL A 18 23.96 6.24 16.32
CA VAL A 18 23.21 7.05 17.31
C VAL A 18 21.77 7.28 16.85
N LEU A 19 21.57 7.66 15.59
CA LEU A 19 20.25 7.84 14.98
C LEU A 19 19.44 6.54 15.01
N TYR A 20 20.07 5.42 14.63
CA TYR A 20 19.43 4.10 14.66
C TYR A 20 19.02 3.71 16.07
N ARG A 21 19.89 3.85 17.09
CA ARG A 21 19.55 3.54 18.48
C ARG A 21 18.44 4.44 19.01
N HIS A 22 18.43 5.72 18.64
CA HIS A 22 17.35 6.65 19.00
C HIS A 22 16.03 6.22 18.36
N GLN A 23 16.05 5.90 17.07
CA GLN A 23 14.85 5.50 16.33
C GLN A 23 14.33 4.11 16.73
N ALA A 24 15.23 3.16 16.99
CA ALA A 24 14.90 1.82 17.47
C ALA A 24 14.19 1.86 18.83
N LYS A 25 14.57 2.78 19.72
CA LYS A 25 13.85 3.01 21.00
C LYS A 25 12.45 3.58 20.81
N GLN A 26 12.22 4.38 19.76
CA GLN A 26 10.91 5.00 19.48
C GLN A 26 9.98 4.10 18.64
N PHE A 27 10.55 3.13 17.93
CA PHE A 27 9.83 2.19 17.07
C PHE A 27 8.72 1.38 17.79
N PRO A 28 8.93 0.77 18.98
CA PRO A 28 7.88 -0.02 19.63
C PRO A 28 6.63 0.80 19.93
N ARG A 29 6.79 2.02 20.45
CA ARG A 29 5.67 2.94 20.70
C ARG A 29 4.91 3.30 19.43
N ARG A 30 5.62 3.59 18.33
CA ARG A 30 4.97 3.92 17.04
C ARG A 30 4.22 2.72 16.48
N TRP A 31 4.77 1.52 16.62
CA TRP A 31 4.13 0.28 16.20
C TRP A 31 2.86 -0.02 17.00
N GLU A 32 2.87 0.21 18.31
CA GLU A 32 1.68 0.10 19.17
C GLU A 32 0.59 1.09 18.74
N LEU A 33 0.96 2.35 18.50
CA LEU A 33 0.01 3.35 18.01
C LEU A 33 -0.58 2.95 16.66
N LEU A 34 0.24 2.47 15.72
CA LEU A 34 -0.22 2.00 14.41
C LEU A 34 -1.16 0.78 14.55
N LYS A 35 -0.85 -0.15 15.45
CA LYS A 35 -1.72 -1.29 15.75
C LYS A 35 -3.07 -0.86 16.32
N GLU A 36 -3.08 0.09 17.25
CA GLU A 36 -4.31 0.60 17.86
C GLU A 36 -5.18 1.32 16.83
N VAL A 37 -4.58 2.16 15.97
CA VAL A 37 -5.30 2.83 14.88
C VAL A 37 -5.82 1.82 13.87
N ALA A 38 -4.99 0.87 13.44
CA ALA A 38 -5.40 -0.19 12.52
C ALA A 38 -6.56 -1.02 13.09
N LYS A 39 -6.54 -1.32 14.39
CA LYS A 39 -7.63 -2.06 15.06
C LYS A 39 -8.94 -1.29 15.10
N LYS A 40 -8.91 0.05 15.14
CA LYS A 40 -10.12 0.87 15.19
C LYS A 40 -10.66 1.18 13.79
N GLU A 41 -9.79 1.52 12.86
CA GLU A 41 -10.18 2.03 11.53
C GLU A 41 -10.26 0.93 10.45
N LEU A 42 -9.39 -0.09 10.51
CA LEU A 42 -9.32 -1.16 9.50
C LEU A 42 -10.00 -2.46 9.93
N ALA A 43 -10.55 -2.51 11.15
CA ALA A 43 -11.27 -3.69 11.60
C ALA A 43 -12.56 -3.89 10.80
N PRO A 44 -12.94 -5.15 10.50
CA PRO A 44 -14.20 -5.42 9.86
C PRO A 44 -15.35 -4.87 10.72
N PRO A 45 -16.37 -4.25 10.11
CA PRO A 45 -17.47 -3.62 10.83
C PRO A 45 -18.22 -4.65 11.68
N ARG A 46 -18.76 -4.20 12.82
CA ARG A 46 -19.58 -5.06 13.66
C ARG A 46 -20.95 -5.23 13.01
N SER A 47 -21.61 -6.37 13.25
CA SER A 47 -22.97 -6.60 12.73
C SER A 47 -23.99 -5.54 13.15
N ALA A 48 -23.76 -4.87 14.28
CA ALA A 48 -24.58 -3.76 14.76
C ALA A 48 -24.47 -2.49 13.90
N ASP A 49 -23.38 -2.31 13.16
CA ASP A 49 -23.12 -1.12 12.34
C ASP A 49 -23.71 -1.26 10.93
N ILE A 50 -24.04 -2.49 10.50
CA ILE A 50 -24.60 -2.79 9.17
C ILE A 50 -25.86 -1.97 8.85
N PRO A 51 -26.84 -1.78 9.76
CA PRO A 51 -28.02 -0.97 9.49
C PRO A 51 -27.68 0.50 9.20
N ALA A 52 -26.73 1.08 9.94
CA ALA A 52 -26.28 2.45 9.74
C ALA A 52 -25.58 2.60 8.38
N ILE A 53 -24.68 1.67 8.04
CA ILE A 53 -24.00 1.63 6.73
C ILE A 53 -25.01 1.56 5.58
N LYS A 54 -26.06 0.73 5.70
CA LYS A 54 -27.12 0.64 4.68
C LYS A 54 -27.90 1.95 4.55
N ALA A 55 -28.19 2.63 5.66
CA ALA A 55 -28.86 3.91 5.65
C ALA A 55 -28.03 5.00 4.96
N ASP A 56 -26.71 5.03 5.23
CA ASP A 56 -25.80 5.99 4.60
C ASP A 56 -25.61 5.71 3.11
N TRP A 57 -25.51 4.44 2.72
CA TRP A 57 -25.52 4.05 1.31
C TRP A 57 -26.79 4.54 0.59
N ALA A 58 -27.95 4.39 1.21
CA ALA A 58 -29.20 4.87 0.63
C ALA A 58 -29.22 6.40 0.44
N LYS A 59 -28.58 7.17 1.32
CA LYS A 59 -28.43 8.63 1.16
C LYS A 59 -27.54 8.97 -0.04
N VAL A 60 -26.41 8.28 -0.19
CA VAL A 60 -25.51 8.47 -1.33
C VAL A 60 -26.23 8.18 -2.66
N VAL A 61 -26.99 7.08 -2.73
CA VAL A 61 -27.78 6.72 -3.93
C VAL A 61 -28.80 7.81 -4.25
N LYS A 62 -29.51 8.34 -3.24
CA LYS A 62 -30.44 9.45 -3.43
C LYS A 62 -29.75 10.72 -3.91
N ALA A 63 -28.61 11.08 -3.33
CA ALA A 63 -27.84 12.26 -3.73
C ALA A 63 -27.38 12.18 -5.20
N ILE A 64 -26.98 10.98 -5.65
CA ILE A 64 -26.65 10.71 -7.05
C ILE A 64 -27.89 10.85 -7.95
N SER A 65 -29.01 10.23 -7.55
CA SER A 65 -30.29 10.29 -8.29
C SER A 65 -30.80 11.72 -8.45
N ASN A 66 -30.65 12.55 -7.40
CA ASN A 66 -31.10 13.94 -7.37
C ASN A 66 -30.11 14.90 -8.07
N GLN A 67 -28.99 14.39 -8.60
CA GLN A 67 -27.94 15.18 -9.21
C GLN A 67 -27.33 16.25 -8.28
N GLU A 68 -27.32 16.00 -6.97
CA GLU A 68 -26.79 16.92 -5.96
C GLU A 68 -25.28 17.14 -6.11
N TYR A 69 -24.58 16.20 -6.78
CA TYR A 69 -23.15 16.30 -7.08
C TYR A 69 -22.75 17.50 -7.93
N LYS A 70 -23.70 18.16 -8.61
CA LYS A 70 -23.45 19.38 -9.38
C LYS A 70 -23.18 20.60 -8.48
N ASN A 71 -23.62 20.55 -7.22
CA ASN A 71 -23.47 21.65 -6.26
C ASN A 71 -22.21 21.51 -5.39
N TYR A 72 -21.41 20.46 -5.56
CA TYR A 72 -20.22 20.24 -4.76
C TYR A 72 -19.09 21.19 -5.12
N THR A 73 -18.36 21.63 -4.10
CA THR A 73 -17.12 22.38 -4.29
C THR A 73 -16.01 21.44 -4.79
N VAL A 74 -15.00 22.01 -5.46
CA VAL A 74 -13.86 21.23 -5.99
C VAL A 74 -13.16 20.42 -4.89
N ARG A 75 -13.08 20.97 -3.67
CA ARG A 75 -12.47 20.29 -2.53
C ARG A 75 -13.25 19.03 -2.12
N GLU A 76 -14.57 19.13 -2.06
CA GLU A 76 -15.43 17.99 -1.71
C GLU A 76 -15.39 16.91 -2.77
N LEU A 77 -15.45 17.31 -4.04
CA LEU A 77 -15.31 16.38 -5.16
C LEU A 77 -14.00 15.61 -5.09
N LEU A 78 -12.87 16.30 -4.88
CA LEU A 78 -11.57 15.66 -4.74
C LEU A 78 -11.53 14.68 -3.57
N LEU A 79 -12.09 15.05 -2.42
CA LEU A 79 -12.16 14.17 -1.26
C LEU A 79 -12.96 12.89 -1.56
N TYR A 80 -14.16 13.01 -2.16
CA TYR A 80 -14.96 11.84 -2.52
C TYR A 80 -14.27 10.96 -3.58
N THR A 81 -13.60 11.56 -4.57
CA THR A 81 -12.85 10.80 -5.57
C THR A 81 -11.65 10.07 -4.96
N ALA A 82 -10.93 10.68 -4.01
CA ALA A 82 -9.80 10.06 -3.33
C ALA A 82 -10.24 8.83 -2.52
N VAL A 83 -11.34 8.94 -1.76
CA VAL A 83 -11.93 7.82 -1.02
C VAL A 83 -12.44 6.74 -1.98
N GLY A 84 -13.06 7.11 -3.10
CA GLY A 84 -13.48 6.16 -4.13
C GLY A 84 -12.31 5.37 -4.74
N LEU A 85 -11.19 6.04 -5.00
CA LEU A 85 -9.96 5.40 -5.47
C LEU A 85 -9.35 4.48 -4.42
N GLU A 86 -9.35 4.88 -3.14
CA GLU A 86 -8.86 4.05 -2.05
C GLU A 86 -9.62 2.71 -1.99
N ILE A 87 -10.95 2.73 -2.07
CA ILE A 87 -11.78 1.51 -2.11
C ILE A 87 -11.42 0.64 -3.32
N ALA A 88 -11.17 1.23 -4.49
CA ALA A 88 -10.72 0.50 -5.67
C ALA A 88 -9.34 -0.14 -5.47
N PHE A 89 -8.40 0.53 -4.80
CA PHE A 89 -7.09 -0.04 -4.49
C PHE A 89 -7.17 -1.20 -3.49
N PHE A 90 -8.08 -1.15 -2.51
CA PHE A 90 -8.32 -2.29 -1.62
C PHE A 90 -8.81 -3.54 -2.38
N PHE A 91 -9.60 -3.35 -3.45
CA PHE A 91 -9.99 -4.46 -4.32
C PHE A 91 -8.78 -5.12 -5.01
N PHE A 92 -7.86 -4.32 -5.56
CA PHE A 92 -6.63 -4.85 -6.18
C PHE A 92 -5.71 -5.55 -5.17
N ILE A 93 -5.59 -5.02 -3.95
CA ILE A 93 -4.86 -5.70 -2.87
C ILE A 93 -5.51 -7.06 -2.55
N GLY A 94 -6.84 -7.11 -2.50
CA GLY A 94 -7.61 -8.36 -2.36
C GLY A 94 -7.34 -9.35 -3.49
N GLU A 95 -7.27 -8.89 -4.74
CA GLU A 95 -6.90 -9.72 -5.90
C GLU A 95 -5.46 -10.26 -5.77
N MET A 96 -4.50 -9.44 -5.34
CA MET A 96 -3.11 -9.87 -5.11
C MET A 96 -3.03 -10.96 -4.04
N ILE A 97 -3.79 -10.84 -2.96
CA ILE A 97 -3.88 -11.87 -1.90
C ILE A 97 -4.55 -13.14 -2.46
N GLY A 98 -5.63 -13.00 -3.22
CA GLY A 98 -6.36 -14.12 -3.82
C GLY A 98 -5.52 -14.93 -4.81
N ARG A 99 -4.70 -14.24 -5.63
CA ARG A 99 -3.76 -14.87 -6.57
C ARG A 99 -2.47 -15.38 -5.92
N ARG A 100 -2.18 -14.96 -4.67
CA ARG A 100 -0.94 -15.24 -3.93
C ARG A 100 0.33 -14.80 -4.67
N ASN A 101 0.23 -13.82 -5.57
CA ASN A 101 1.35 -13.28 -6.33
C ASN A 101 1.20 -11.77 -6.52
N ALA A 102 2.30 -11.04 -6.34
CA ALA A 102 2.35 -9.60 -6.47
C ALA A 102 2.36 -9.15 -7.93
N VAL A 103 2.94 -9.95 -8.84
CA VAL A 103 3.07 -9.59 -10.26
C VAL A 103 2.65 -10.74 -11.16
N GLY A 104 1.55 -10.54 -11.89
CA GLY A 104 1.05 -11.49 -12.89
C GLY A 104 0.44 -12.78 -12.31
N TYR A 105 -0.20 -13.55 -13.17
CA TYR A 105 -0.65 -14.90 -12.83
C TYR A 105 0.53 -15.88 -12.98
N LEU A 106 0.65 -16.82 -12.04
CA LEU A 106 1.53 -17.98 -12.22
C LEU A 106 0.92 -18.86 -13.30
N VAL A 107 1.35 -18.68 -14.55
CA VAL A 107 0.91 -19.50 -15.68
C VAL A 107 1.78 -20.76 -15.71
N PRO A 108 1.20 -21.97 -15.56
CA PRO A 108 1.94 -23.20 -15.77
C PRO A 108 2.47 -23.25 -17.19
N GLY A 109 3.71 -23.72 -17.38
CA GLY A 109 4.38 -23.77 -18.68
C GLY A 109 3.66 -24.58 -19.78
N SER A 110 2.59 -25.30 -19.43
CA SER A 110 1.70 -26.02 -20.35
C SER A 110 0.77 -25.11 -21.16
N TYR A 111 0.56 -23.85 -20.76
CA TYR A 111 -0.28 -22.89 -21.48
C TYR A 111 0.53 -21.93 -22.38
N ILE A 112 1.85 -22.13 -22.45
CA ILE A 112 2.74 -21.33 -23.29
C ILE A 112 2.75 -21.93 -24.69
N SER A 113 2.28 -21.18 -25.69
CA SER A 113 2.35 -21.61 -27.09
C SER A 113 3.82 -21.87 -27.49
N GLY A 114 4.07 -22.88 -28.32
CA GLY A 114 5.44 -23.22 -28.75
C GLY A 114 6.21 -22.05 -29.36
N LYS A 115 5.49 -21.10 -30.00
CA LYS A 115 6.06 -19.87 -30.56
C LYS A 115 6.60 -18.93 -29.46
N THR A 116 5.82 -18.70 -28.42
CA THR A 116 6.22 -17.85 -27.27
C THR A 116 7.40 -18.44 -26.49
N ARG A 117 7.51 -19.78 -26.42
CA ARG A 117 8.63 -20.47 -25.78
C ARG A 117 9.95 -20.28 -26.55
N CYS A 118 9.86 -20.25 -27.88
CA CYS A 118 10.99 -19.98 -28.77
C CYS A 118 11.45 -18.52 -28.65
N GLU A 119 10.52 -17.56 -28.70
CA GLU A 119 10.81 -16.13 -28.54
C GLU A 119 11.42 -15.80 -27.17
N ALA A 120 10.89 -16.38 -26.08
CA ALA A 120 11.45 -16.22 -24.74
C ALA A 120 12.87 -16.78 -24.60
N SER A 121 13.23 -17.82 -25.38
CA SER A 121 14.60 -18.37 -25.39
C SER A 121 15.61 -17.47 -26.09
N HIS A 122 15.14 -16.58 -26.98
CA HIS A 122 15.94 -15.57 -27.66
C HIS A 122 16.05 -14.26 -26.89
N GLN A 123 15.18 -14.03 -25.91
CA GLN A 123 15.22 -12.86 -25.04
C GLN A 123 16.30 -13.05 -23.97
N LYS A 124 17.50 -12.48 -24.20
CA LYS A 124 18.53 -12.44 -23.15
C LYS A 124 17.98 -11.65 -21.94
N PRO A 125 18.12 -12.16 -20.70
CA PRO A 125 17.71 -11.41 -19.52
C PRO A 125 18.47 -10.09 -19.50
N GLN A 126 17.74 -8.97 -19.44
CA GLN A 126 18.37 -7.67 -19.17
C GLN A 126 18.87 -7.71 -17.74
N ASP A 127 20.19 -7.69 -17.57
CA ASP A 127 20.85 -7.66 -16.28
C ASP A 127 20.34 -6.45 -15.48
N PRO A 128 19.69 -6.63 -14.31
CA PRO A 128 19.19 -5.53 -13.50
C PRO A 128 20.28 -4.61 -12.93
N HIS A 129 21.55 -4.91 -13.21
CA HIS A 129 22.73 -4.21 -12.72
C HIS A 129 23.67 -3.71 -13.84
N ALA A 130 23.19 -3.61 -15.09
CA ALA A 130 23.94 -2.95 -16.16
C ALA A 130 23.78 -1.42 -16.09
N LEU A 131 24.40 -0.82 -15.07
CA LEU A 131 24.86 0.58 -15.01
C LEU A 131 26.19 0.62 -14.26
#